data_AF-A0A679K1X8-F1
#
_entry.id   AF-A0A679K1X8-F1
#
_cell.length_a   1.000
_cell.length_b   1.000
_cell.length_c   1.000
_cell.angle_alpha   90.00
_cell.angle_beta   90.00
_cell.angle_gamma   90.00
#
_symmetry.space_group_name_H-M   'P 1'
#
loop_
_entity.id
_entity.type
_entity.pdbx_description
1 polymer ?
#
loop_
_entity_poly.entity_id
_entity_poly.type
_entity_poly.pdbx_seq_one_letter_code
_entity_poly.pdbx_strand_id
1 'polypeptide(L)' 'MFELKDFTLGDAVELHPGCDRWMMGDRVGSVQKVGRKLLTVRMFTSGKAIKLHPANVGKLNGAYA' A
#
# COMPACT_ATOMS: atom_id res chain seq x y z
N MET A 1 3.88 1.73 -13.92
CA MET A 1 4.83 1.68 -12.79
C MET A 1 4.53 2.90 -11.94
N PHE A 2 4.11 2.73 -10.69
CA PHE A 2 3.74 3.87 -9.84
C PHE A 2 4.97 4.48 -9.18
N GLU A 3 5.05 5.81 -9.15
CA GLU A 3 6.10 6.56 -8.48
C GLU A 3 5.62 7.06 -7.11
N LEU A 4 6.55 7.45 -6.23
CA LEU A 4 6.22 7.98 -4.89
C LEU A 4 5.29 9.20 -4.93
N LYS A 5 5.34 9.98 -6.01
CA LYS A 5 4.53 11.19 -6.19
C LYS A 5 3.06 10.89 -6.42
N ASP A 6 2.74 9.66 -6.82
CA ASP A 6 1.37 9.24 -7.12
C ASP A 6 0.57 8.88 -5.84
N PHE A 7 1.24 8.80 -4.70
CA PHE A 7 0.64 8.41 -3.43
C PHE A 7 0.51 9.59 -2.47
N THR A 8 -0.70 9.79 -1.96
CA THR A 8 -1.01 10.73 -0.88
C THR A 8 -1.28 10.00 0.42
N LEU A 9 -1.10 10.71 1.54
CA LEU A 9 -1.44 10.18 2.86
C LEU A 9 -2.94 9.86 2.90
N GLY A 10 -3.29 8.67 3.40
CA GLY A 10 -4.66 8.19 3.47
C GLY A 10 -5.11 7.37 2.25
N ASP A 11 -4.35 7.37 1.14
CA ASP A 11 -4.72 6.61 -0.06
C ASP A 11 -4.86 5.12 0.25
N ALA A 12 -5.96 4.53 -0.21
CA ALA A 12 -6.14 3.09 -0.22
C ALA A 12 -5.23 2.47 -1.28
N VAL A 13 -4.49 1.46 -0.86
CA VAL A 13 -3.55 0.77 -1.71
C VAL A 13 -3.66 -0.73 -1.52
N GLU A 14 -3.42 -1.44 -2.61
CA GLU A 14 -3.41 -2.87 -2.68
C GLU A 14 -1.97 -3.35 -2.86
N LEU A 15 -1.58 -4.39 -2.14
CA LEU A 15 -0.26 -4.99 -2.30
C LEU A 15 -0.15 -5.74 -3.63
N HIS A 16 1.07 -5.98 -4.09
CA HIS A 16 1.27 -6.89 -5.20
C HIS A 16 1.03 -8.35 -4.76
N PRO A 17 0.37 -9.21 -5.57
CA PRO A 17 0.12 -10.62 -5.24
C PRO A 17 1.39 -11.43 -4.94
N GLY A 18 2.54 -10.98 -5.46
CA GLY A 18 3.85 -11.58 -5.21
C GLY A 18 4.49 -11.22 -3.86
N CYS A 19 3.84 -10.42 -3.00
CA CYS A 19 4.35 -10.15 -1.65
C CYS A 19 3.90 -11.25 -0.67
N ASP A 20 4.78 -11.70 0.22
CA ASP A 20 4.43 -12.71 1.24
C ASP A 20 3.24 -12.30 2.12
N ARG A 21 3.10 -10.99 2.36
CA ARG A 21 1.97 -10.41 3.08
C ARG A 21 0.63 -10.65 2.40
N TRP A 22 0.61 -10.68 1.07
CA TRP A 22 -0.58 -11.03 0.31
C TRP A 22 -1.03 -12.47 0.62
N MET A 23 -0.08 -13.39 0.67
CA MET A 23 -0.33 -14.79 1.04
C MET A 23 -0.80 -14.94 2.49
N MET A 24 -0.40 -14.02 3.38
CA MET A 24 -0.90 -13.94 4.76
C MET A 24 -2.28 -13.27 4.89
N GLY A 25 -2.89 -12.82 3.79
CA GLY A 25 -4.21 -12.19 3.76
C GLY A 25 -4.22 -10.66 3.93
N ASP A 26 -3.05 -10.05 4.18
CA ASP A 26 -2.87 -8.60 4.16
C ASP A 26 -2.80 -8.13 2.69
N ARG A 27 -3.96 -7.93 2.08
CA ARG A 27 -4.09 -7.54 0.66
C ARG A 27 -4.19 -6.03 0.48
N VAL A 28 -4.90 -5.35 1.38
CA VAL A 28 -5.25 -3.93 1.25
C VAL A 28 -4.83 -3.17 2.51
N GLY A 29 -4.40 -1.93 2.33
CA GLY A 29 -4.10 -1.01 3.43
C GLY A 29 -4.19 0.45 2.99
N SER A 30 -3.81 1.35 3.90
CA SER A 30 -3.76 2.79 3.63
C SER A 30 -2.36 3.36 3.81
N VAL A 31 -1.99 4.32 2.97
CA VAL A 31 -0.70 5.01 3.06
C VAL A 31 -0.68 5.88 4.31
N GLN A 32 0.20 5.53 5.25
CA GLN A 32 0.37 6.26 6.50
C GLN A 32 1.55 7.24 6.45
N LYS A 33 2.55 6.96 5.60
CA LYS A 33 3.71 7.84 5.38
C LYS A 33 4.30 7.64 4.00
N VAL A 34 4.60 8.72 3.29
CA VAL A 34 5.40 8.70 2.06
C VAL A 34 6.84 9.10 2.43
N GLY A 35 7.77 8.15 2.34
CA GLY A 35 9.19 8.40 2.54
C GLY A 35 9.89 8.82 1.24
N ARG A 36 11.22 8.97 1.30
CA ARG A 36 12.03 9.30 0.11
C ARG A 36 12.15 8.17 -0.91
N LYS A 37 12.03 6.92 -0.47
CA LYS A 37 12.18 5.70 -1.31
C LYS A 37 11.10 4.66 -1.09
N LEU A 38 10.41 4.72 0.06
CA LEU A 38 9.47 3.69 0.52
C LEU A 38 8.19 4.32 1.03
N LEU A 39 7.09 3.59 0.90
CA LEU A 39 5.80 3.90 1.48
C LEU A 39 5.64 3.12 2.78
N THR A 40 5.18 3.77 3.84
CA THR A 40 4.65 3.07 5.01
C THR A 40 3.15 2.91 4.82
N VAL A 41 2.68 1.68 4.75
CA VAL A 41 1.27 1.34 4.56
C VAL A 41 0.77 0.60 5.79
N ARG A 42 -0.35 1.06 6.36
CA ARG A 42 -1.06 0.39 7.43
C ARG A 42 -2.06 -0.59 6.84
N MET A 43 -1.86 -1.88 7.08
CA MET A 43 -2.73 -2.93 6.60
C MET A 43 -4.08 -2.87 7.31
N PHE A 44 -5.17 -3.04 6.56
CA PHE A 44 -6.51 -3.05 7.16
C PHE A 44 -6.79 -4.35 7.92
N THR A 45 -6.36 -5.50 7.39
CA THR A 45 -6.63 -6.80 8.00
C THR A 45 -5.83 -7.01 9.28
N SER A 46 -4.49 -6.89 9.25
CA SER A 46 -3.66 -7.09 10.45
C SER A 46 -3.48 -5.86 11.33
N GLY A 47 -3.86 -4.67 10.85
CA GLY A 47 -3.60 -3.39 11.53
C GLY A 47 -2.12 -2.97 11.58
N LYS A 48 -1.21 -3.79 11.05
CA LYS A 48 0.25 -3.57 11.10
C LYS A 48 0.69 -2.56 10.04
N ALA A 49 1.67 -1.72 10.39
CA ALA A 49 2.34 -0.85 9.44
C ALA A 49 3.54 -1.57 8.81
N ILE A 50 3.67 -1.52 7.49
CA ILE A 50 4.79 -2.10 6.74
C ILE A 50 5.38 -1.09 5.77
N LYS A 51 6.67 -1.27 5.45
CA LYS A 51 7.36 -0.45 4.47
C LYS A 51 7.48 -1.21 3.16
N LEU A 52 7.05 -0.59 2.07
CA LEU A 52 7.03 -1.21 0.74
C LEU A 52 7.60 -0.24 -0.30
N HIS A 53 8.19 -0.81 -1.34
CA HIS A 53 8.53 -0.05 -2.53
C HIS A 53 7.24 0.27 -3.29
N PRO A 54 7.05 1.49 -3.85
CA PRO A 54 5.86 1.85 -4.62
C PRO A 54 5.59 0.89 -5.81
N ALA A 55 6.62 0.24 -6.35
CA ALA A 55 6.45 -0.77 -7.40
C ALA A 55 5.70 -2.05 -6.93
N ASN A 56 5.67 -2.32 -5.63
CA ASN A 56 5.01 -3.49 -5.04
C ASN A 56 3.59 -3.15 -4.56
N VAL A 57 3.05 -2.01 -4.97
CA VAL A 57 1.80 -1.46 -4.47
C VAL A 57 1.01 -0.89 -5.64
N GLY A 58 -0.24 -1.34 -5.79
CA GLY A 58 -1.21 -0.76 -6.70
C GLY A 58 -2.06 0.27 -5.97
N LYS A 59 -2.24 1.46 -6.56
CA LYS A 59 -3.20 2.43 -6.02
C LYS A 59 -4.61 1.95 -6.35
N LEU A 60 -5.45 1.78 -5.32
CA LEU A 60 -6.87 1.54 -5.52
C LEU A 60 -7.50 2.91 -5.80
N ASN A 61 -7.73 3.23 -7.07
CA ASN A 61 -8.58 4.35 -7.43
C ASN A 61 -9.98 4.05 -6.89
N GLY A 62 -10.41 4.82 -5.89
CA GLY A 62 -11.70 4.64 -5.24
C GLY A 62 -12.85 4.68 -6.25
N ALA A 63 -13.33 3.51 -6.63
CA ALA A 63 -14.68 3.27 -7.14
C ALA A 63 -15.52 2.52 -6.08
N TYR A 64 -15.28 2.81 -4.80
CA TYR A 64 -16.22 2.56 -3.72
C TYR A 64 -16.62 3.93 -3.15
N ALA A 65 -17.43 4.63 -3.95
CA ALA A 65 -18.28 5.72 -3.51
C ALA A 65 -19.65 5.14 -3.14
#